data_AF-A0A081D8Y3-F1
#
_entry.id   AF-A0A081D8Y3-F1
#
_cell.length_a   1.000
_cell.length_b   1.000
_cell.length_c   1.000
_cell.angle_alpha   90.00
_cell.angle_beta   90.00
_cell.angle_gamma   90.00
#
_symmetry.space_group_name_H-M   'P 1'
#
loop_
_entity.id
_entity.type
_entity.pdbx_description
1 polymer ?
#
loop_
_entity_poly.entity_id
_entity_poly.type
_entity_poly.pdbx_seq_one_letter_code
_entity_poly.pdbx_strand_id
1 'polypeptide(L)'
;MIRIGAEVKPGDILIGKITPKGESDPTPEEKLLRAIFGDKAGDVKDASLKASPSLRGVVIDKKLFSRAVKDKRKRAQDKEDIAKLEQAYQSKFDNLQERLIEKLFEIVSGKTSQGVFNDLGEEVLPKGKKYTLKMLHSVDDYTHLVSGTWTTSKDTNEMIADLLHNYKIKENDLQGSLRREKFTISVGDELPAGIIKLAKVYIAKKRKLKVGDKMAGRHGNKGIVARIVRQEDMPFLEDGTPVDIVLNPLGGVPSRMNIGQIYETVLGWAGQKLGKTFATPIFDGATLDQINAYTDEAGIPRFGHTYLYDGGTGDRFDQPATVGVIYMLKLGHM
;
A
#
# COMPACT_ATOMS: atom_id res chain seq x y z
N MET A 1 -3.47 26.38 0.47
CA MET A 1 -3.61 24.95 0.79
C MET A 1 -2.62 24.60 1.88
N ILE A 2 -3.00 23.72 2.79
CA ILE A 2 -2.13 23.24 3.87
C ILE A 2 -0.79 22.66 3.34
N ARG A 3 0.26 22.70 4.16
CA ARG A 3 1.59 22.18 3.82
C ARG A 3 1.64 20.67 4.03
N ILE A 4 2.43 19.97 3.21
CA ILE A 4 2.73 18.55 3.41
C ILE A 4 3.58 18.43 4.69
N GLY A 5 3.30 17.43 5.52
CA GLY A 5 3.91 17.23 6.83
C GLY A 5 3.25 18.00 7.98
N ALA A 6 2.26 18.86 7.71
CA ALA A 6 1.54 19.56 8.77
C ALA A 6 0.65 18.60 9.58
N GLU A 7 0.69 18.73 10.90
CA GLU A 7 -0.27 18.07 11.79
C GLU A 7 -1.58 18.86 11.81
N VAL A 8 -2.68 18.17 11.54
CA VAL A 8 -4.03 18.71 11.42
C VAL A 8 -4.80 18.43 12.70
N LYS A 9 -5.40 19.47 13.26
CA LYS A 9 -6.36 19.40 14.37
C LYS A 9 -7.79 19.69 13.87
N PRO A 10 -8.81 19.26 14.63
CA PRO A 10 -10.20 19.60 14.35
C PRO A 10 -10.40 21.11 14.21
N GLY A 11 -11.07 21.55 13.16
CA GLY A 11 -11.32 22.97 12.89
C GLY A 11 -10.25 23.69 12.05
N ASP A 12 -9.08 23.08 11.84
CA ASP A 12 -8.02 23.67 11.00
C ASP A 12 -8.47 23.83 9.55
N ILE A 13 -8.05 24.91 8.89
CA ILE A 13 -8.35 25.17 7.48
C ILE A 13 -7.39 24.37 6.59
N LEU A 14 -7.94 23.37 5.88
CA LEU A 14 -7.19 22.55 4.93
C LEU A 14 -7.02 23.26 3.58
N ILE A 15 -8.13 23.82 3.07
CA ILE A 15 -8.18 24.55 1.80
C ILE A 15 -8.93 25.85 2.04
N GLY A 16 -8.20 26.97 1.97
CA GLY A 16 -8.79 28.30 1.95
C GLY A 16 -9.60 28.52 0.68
N LYS A 17 -10.89 28.88 0.82
CA LYS A 17 -11.77 29.22 -0.30
C LYS A 17 -12.68 30.38 0.11
N ILE A 18 -12.68 31.42 -0.70
CA ILE A 18 -13.61 32.56 -0.57
C ILE A 18 -14.64 32.50 -1.70
N THR A 19 -15.87 32.87 -1.38
CA THR A 19 -16.95 33.02 -2.36
C THR A 19 -17.54 34.42 -2.21
N PRO A 20 -17.81 35.13 -3.32
CA PRO A 20 -18.50 36.42 -3.22
C PRO A 20 -19.87 36.20 -2.56
N LYS A 21 -20.20 37.06 -1.60
CA LYS A 21 -21.51 37.14 -0.99
C LYS A 21 -22.40 37.92 -1.96
N GLY A 22 -23.66 37.51 -2.13
CA GLY A 22 -24.62 38.35 -2.85
C GLY A 22 -24.82 39.68 -2.11
N GLU A 23 -25.12 40.74 -2.86
CA GLU A 23 -25.51 42.03 -2.29
C GLU A 23 -26.73 41.80 -1.39
N SER A 24 -26.49 41.87 -0.08
CA SER A 24 -27.53 41.80 0.94
C SER A 24 -27.39 43.08 1.72
N ASP A 25 -28.47 43.85 1.82
CA ASP A 25 -28.48 45.08 2.59
C ASP A 25 -28.11 44.78 4.05
N PRO A 26 -26.99 45.31 4.57
CA PRO A 26 -26.61 45.10 5.96
C PRO A 26 -27.64 45.78 6.88
N THR A 27 -27.84 45.22 8.07
CA THR A 27 -28.73 45.82 9.06
C THR A 27 -28.20 47.18 9.52
N PRO A 28 -29.03 48.08 10.09
CA PRO A 28 -28.58 49.38 10.57
C PRO A 28 -27.39 49.31 11.55
N GLU A 29 -27.33 48.27 12.38
CA GLU A 29 -26.24 48.02 13.33
C GLU A 29 -24.94 47.64 12.60
N GLU A 30 -25.01 46.76 11.60
CA GLU A 30 -23.86 46.42 10.76
C GLU A 30 -23.37 47.61 9.93
N LYS A 31 -24.29 48.46 9.44
CA LYS A 31 -23.97 49.72 8.75
C LYS A 31 -23.23 50.68 9.68
N LEU A 32 -23.70 50.83 10.93
CA LEU A 32 -23.03 51.66 11.93
C LEU A 32 -21.62 51.13 12.26
N LEU A 33 -21.49 49.81 12.44
CA LEU A 33 -20.19 49.19 12.69
C LEU A 33 -19.21 49.35 11.52
N ARG A 34 -19.69 49.22 10.27
CA ARG A 34 -18.89 49.49 9.07
C ARG A 34 -18.46 50.95 8.98
N ALA A 35 -19.32 51.89 9.37
CA ALA A 35 -18.99 53.32 9.41
C ALA A 35 -17.95 53.65 10.50
N ILE A 36 -17.98 52.98 11.65
CA ILE A 36 -17.04 53.20 12.77
C ILE A 36 -15.66 52.56 12.50
N PHE A 37 -15.63 51.31 12.01
CA PHE A 37 -14.38 50.54 11.84
C PHE A 37 -13.82 50.57 10.40
N GLY A 38 -14.55 51.18 9.46
CA GLY A 38 -14.27 51.19 8.03
C GLY A 38 -14.67 49.89 7.33
N ASP A 39 -14.87 49.95 6.01
CA ASP A 39 -15.19 48.81 5.13
C ASP A 39 -14.00 47.85 4.94
N LYS A 40 -13.47 47.28 6.02
CA LYS A 40 -12.49 46.18 5.93
C LYS A 40 -13.14 44.81 5.85
N ALA A 41 -14.45 44.72 6.07
CA ALA A 41 -15.22 43.48 5.94
C ALA A 41 -15.72 43.34 4.50
N GLY A 42 -14.86 42.82 3.63
CA GLY A 42 -15.19 42.63 2.21
C GLY A 42 -16.39 41.70 2.00
N ASP A 43 -17.06 41.87 0.86
CA ASP A 43 -18.26 41.13 0.42
C ASP A 43 -17.98 39.65 0.07
N VAL A 44 -17.14 38.98 0.86
CA VAL A 44 -16.71 37.60 0.66
C VAL A 44 -17.09 36.75 1.86
N LYS A 45 -17.68 35.59 1.59
CA LYS A 45 -17.95 34.55 2.57
C LYS A 45 -16.81 33.54 2.57
N ASP A 46 -16.35 33.16 3.75
CA ASP A 46 -15.45 32.03 3.93
C ASP A 46 -16.20 30.71 3.64
N ALA A 47 -15.79 30.02 2.58
CA ALA A 47 -16.27 28.71 2.17
C ALA A 47 -15.15 27.66 2.20
N SER A 48 -14.16 27.88 3.06
CA SER A 48 -12.97 27.03 3.20
C SER A 48 -13.31 25.62 3.69
N LEU A 49 -12.56 24.64 3.21
CA LEU A 49 -12.63 23.28 3.73
C LEU A 49 -11.88 23.21 5.07
N LYS A 50 -12.61 22.91 6.14
CA LYS A 50 -12.06 22.73 7.49
C LYS A 50 -11.97 21.25 7.84
N ALA A 51 -11.02 20.91 8.71
CA ALA A 51 -10.86 19.57 9.24
C ALA A 51 -12.09 19.18 10.08
N SER A 52 -12.60 17.96 9.88
CA SER A 52 -13.76 17.47 10.61
C SER A 52 -13.45 17.30 12.12
N PRO A 53 -14.47 17.33 13.00
CA PRO A 53 -14.28 17.31 14.46
C PRO A 53 -13.44 16.12 14.99
N SER A 54 -13.44 14.99 14.27
CA SER A 54 -12.73 13.77 14.65
C SER A 54 -11.44 13.54 13.87
N LEU A 55 -11.08 14.46 12.97
CA LEU A 55 -9.89 14.37 12.15
C LEU A 55 -8.68 14.87 12.92
N ARG A 56 -7.73 13.95 13.14
CA ARG A 56 -6.39 14.22 13.64
C ARG A 56 -5.44 13.39 12.82
N GLY A 57 -4.39 14.01 12.30
CA GLY A 57 -3.49 13.32 11.39
C GLY A 57 -2.47 14.24 10.76
N VAL A 58 -1.64 13.68 9.89
CA VAL A 58 -0.60 14.41 9.19
C VAL A 58 -0.95 14.45 7.71
N VAL A 59 -0.78 15.61 7.09
CA VAL A 59 -0.93 15.76 5.64
C VAL A 59 0.21 15.02 4.94
N ILE A 60 -0.12 13.95 4.21
CA ILE A 60 0.87 13.19 3.41
C ILE A 60 1.09 13.85 2.06
N ASP A 61 0.00 14.21 1.40
CA ASP A 61 0.06 14.68 0.02
C ASP A 61 -1.09 15.66 -0.27
N LYS A 62 -0.90 16.48 -1.29
CA LYS A 62 -1.92 17.39 -1.80
C LYS A 62 -1.84 17.49 -3.31
N LYS A 63 -2.99 17.39 -3.96
CA LYS A 63 -3.10 17.49 -5.42
C LYS A 63 -4.04 18.63 -5.79
N LEU A 64 -3.62 19.46 -6.72
CA LEU A 64 -4.45 20.53 -7.28
C LEU A 64 -4.70 20.22 -8.75
N PHE A 65 -5.94 19.88 -9.05
CA PHE A 65 -6.41 19.67 -10.41
C PHE A 65 -7.01 20.97 -10.92
N SER A 66 -6.69 21.34 -12.15
CA SER A 66 -7.23 22.54 -12.77
C SER A 66 -7.45 22.30 -14.24
N ARG A 67 -8.58 22.80 -14.77
CA ARG A 67 -8.78 22.83 -16.22
C ARG A 67 -7.66 23.63 -16.87
N ALA A 68 -7.13 23.13 -17.98
CA ALA A 68 -6.09 23.81 -18.72
C ALA A 68 -6.63 25.12 -19.32
N VAL A 69 -6.32 26.25 -18.68
CA VAL A 69 -6.47 27.57 -19.30
C VAL A 69 -5.27 27.75 -20.23
N LYS A 70 -5.53 27.70 -21.55
CA LYS A 70 -4.49 27.71 -22.58
C LYS A 70 -3.98 29.13 -22.88
N ASP A 71 -3.36 29.77 -21.90
CA ASP A 71 -2.65 31.05 -22.08
C ASP A 71 -1.35 30.88 -22.88
N LYS A 72 -0.95 31.92 -23.63
CA LYS A 72 0.26 31.91 -24.47
C LYS A 72 1.53 31.62 -23.66
N ARG A 73 1.61 32.15 -22.43
CA ARG A 73 2.73 31.91 -21.49
C ARG A 73 2.74 30.47 -20.96
N LYS A 74 1.57 29.89 -20.68
CA LYS A 74 1.45 28.52 -20.16
C LYS A 74 1.81 27.49 -21.22
N ARG A 75 1.39 27.70 -22.47
CA ARG A 75 1.80 26.84 -23.61
C ARG A 75 3.31 26.78 -23.82
N ALA A 76 4.02 27.89 -23.57
CA ALA A 76 5.48 27.91 -23.65
C ALA A 76 6.13 27.06 -22.55
N GLN A 77 5.60 27.16 -21.32
CA GLN A 77 6.04 26.33 -20.19
C GLN A 77 5.73 24.85 -20.42
N ASP A 78 4.52 24.52 -20.86
CA ASP A 78 4.10 23.13 -21.12
C ASP A 78 5.01 22.49 -22.18
N LYS A 79 5.44 23.26 -23.20
CA LYS A 79 6.39 22.78 -24.22
C LYS A 79 7.77 22.50 -23.63
N GLU A 80 8.26 23.34 -22.72
CA GLU A 80 9.53 23.13 -22.01
C GLU A 80 9.47 21.91 -21.09
N ASP A 81 8.35 21.75 -20.36
CA ASP A 81 8.13 20.63 -19.44
C ASP A 81 8.01 19.30 -20.21
N ILE A 82 7.35 19.30 -21.38
CA ILE A 82 7.31 18.12 -22.27
C ILE A 82 8.72 17.78 -22.78
N ALA A 83 9.52 18.77 -23.18
CA ALA A 83 10.88 18.51 -23.64
C ALA A 83 11.77 17.92 -22.53
N LYS A 84 11.66 18.45 -21.31
CA LYS A 84 12.34 17.90 -20.12
C LYS A 84 11.89 16.46 -19.83
N LEU A 85 10.60 16.19 -19.98
CA LEU A 85 10.04 14.86 -19.78
C LEU A 85 10.56 13.87 -20.82
N GLU A 86 10.54 14.24 -22.10
CA GLU A 86 11.07 13.44 -23.20
C GLU A 86 12.56 13.13 -22.98
N GLN A 87 13.36 14.12 -22.57
CA GLN A 87 14.77 13.89 -22.25
C GLN A 87 14.95 12.90 -21.08
N ALA A 88 14.15 13.03 -20.01
CA ALA A 88 14.23 12.13 -18.86
C ALA A 88 13.81 10.69 -19.20
N TYR A 89 12.83 10.51 -20.09
CA TYR A 89 12.43 9.18 -20.57
C TYR A 89 13.42 8.63 -21.59
N GLN A 90 14.04 9.47 -22.44
CA GLN A 90 15.08 9.04 -23.35
C GLN A 90 16.22 8.36 -22.60
N SER A 91 16.74 8.97 -21.53
CA SER A 91 17.78 8.34 -20.70
C SER A 91 17.33 7.00 -20.06
N LYS A 92 16.03 6.83 -19.79
CA LYS A 92 15.48 5.55 -19.29
C LYS A 92 15.39 4.49 -20.39
N PHE A 93 15.01 4.88 -21.61
CA PHE A 93 15.02 3.99 -22.76
C PHE A 93 16.44 3.56 -23.10
N ASP A 94 17.39 4.50 -23.13
CA ASP A 94 18.80 4.21 -23.38
C ASP A 94 19.36 3.21 -22.34
N ASN A 95 19.07 3.40 -21.05
CA ASN A 95 19.48 2.46 -19.99
C ASN A 95 18.82 1.08 -20.13
N LEU A 96 17.55 1.03 -20.53
CA LEU A 96 16.85 -0.24 -20.75
C LEU A 96 17.45 -0.99 -21.95
N GLN A 97 17.78 -0.27 -23.02
CA GLN A 97 18.42 -0.80 -24.22
C GLN A 97 19.83 -1.31 -23.91
N GLU A 98 20.62 -0.56 -23.13
CA GLU A 98 21.96 -0.98 -22.70
C GLU A 98 21.91 -2.31 -21.92
N ARG A 99 20.98 -2.42 -20.95
CA ARG A 99 20.77 -3.66 -20.18
C ARG A 99 20.30 -4.84 -21.03
N LEU A 100 19.51 -4.57 -22.08
CA LEU A 100 19.14 -5.61 -23.05
C LEU A 100 20.37 -6.08 -23.81
N ILE A 101 21.17 -5.14 -24.34
CA ILE A 101 22.36 -5.44 -25.14
C ILE A 101 23.38 -6.23 -24.34
N GLU A 102 23.63 -5.88 -23.08
CA GLU A 102 24.52 -6.62 -22.18
C GLU A 102 24.08 -8.09 -22.03
N LYS A 103 22.81 -8.32 -21.66
CA LYS A 103 22.25 -9.67 -21.48
C LYS A 103 22.21 -10.46 -22.78
N LEU A 104 21.85 -9.80 -23.88
CA LEU A 104 21.80 -10.41 -25.20
C LEU A 104 23.22 -10.80 -25.64
N PHE A 105 24.23 -9.97 -25.38
CA PHE A 105 25.61 -10.27 -25.68
C PHE A 105 26.12 -11.48 -24.88
N GLU A 106 25.78 -11.60 -23.60
CA GLU A 106 26.12 -12.79 -22.79
C GLU A 106 25.55 -14.08 -23.39
N ILE A 107 24.29 -14.06 -23.82
CA ILE A 107 23.62 -15.25 -24.39
C ILE A 107 24.18 -15.62 -25.77
N VAL A 108 24.60 -14.61 -26.53
CA VAL A 108 24.96 -14.74 -27.94
C VAL A 108 26.48 -14.77 -28.18
N SER A 109 27.28 -14.53 -27.15
CA SER A 109 28.75 -14.53 -27.22
C SER A 109 29.30 -15.81 -27.85
N GLY A 110 30.17 -15.63 -28.85
CA GLY A 110 30.82 -16.72 -29.58
C GLY A 110 29.97 -17.41 -30.66
N LYS A 111 28.69 -17.05 -30.81
CA LYS A 111 27.78 -17.64 -31.81
C LYS A 111 27.74 -16.83 -33.11
N THR A 112 27.30 -17.48 -34.19
CA THR A 112 27.10 -16.86 -35.52
C THR A 112 25.62 -16.58 -35.76
N SER A 113 25.32 -15.39 -36.29
CA SER A 113 23.97 -15.00 -36.67
C SER A 113 23.47 -15.86 -37.83
N GLN A 114 22.22 -16.35 -37.74
CA GLN A 114 21.55 -17.04 -38.84
C GLN A 114 20.71 -16.12 -39.73
N GLY A 115 20.77 -14.80 -39.51
CA GLY A 115 19.97 -13.79 -40.20
C GLY A 115 18.74 -13.43 -39.37
N VAL A 116 18.73 -12.22 -38.79
CA VAL A 116 17.58 -11.70 -38.05
C VAL A 116 16.94 -10.61 -38.87
N PHE A 117 15.63 -10.75 -39.13
CA PHE A 117 14.85 -9.81 -39.92
C PHE A 117 13.89 -9.01 -39.04
N ASN A 118 13.54 -7.80 -39.49
CA ASN A 118 12.46 -7.03 -38.91
C ASN A 118 11.09 -7.45 -39.47
N ASP A 119 10.02 -6.88 -38.91
CA ASP A 119 8.64 -7.04 -39.39
C ASP A 119 8.43 -6.64 -40.87
N LEU A 120 9.33 -5.83 -41.44
CA LEU A 120 9.32 -5.38 -42.84
C LEU A 120 10.15 -6.28 -43.78
N GLY A 121 10.78 -7.34 -43.25
CA GLY A 121 11.62 -8.26 -44.01
C GLY A 121 13.03 -7.74 -44.33
N GLU A 122 13.45 -6.62 -43.71
CA GLU A 122 14.82 -6.11 -43.82
C GLU A 122 15.75 -6.88 -42.90
N GLU A 123 16.94 -7.24 -43.42
CA GLU A 123 17.96 -7.96 -42.65
C GLU A 123 18.67 -6.99 -41.71
N VAL A 124 18.35 -7.05 -40.42
CA VAL A 124 18.95 -6.20 -39.38
C VAL A 124 20.32 -6.75 -38.95
N LEU A 125 20.44 -8.08 -38.89
CA LEU A 125 21.68 -8.75 -38.50
C LEU A 125 22.11 -9.75 -39.59
N PRO A 126 23.16 -9.44 -40.38
CA PRO A 126 23.61 -10.29 -41.48
C PRO A 126 23.95 -11.72 -41.06
N LYS A 127 23.52 -12.68 -41.88
CA LYS A 127 23.84 -14.10 -41.72
C LYS A 127 25.35 -14.36 -41.83
N GLY A 128 25.86 -15.25 -40.97
CA GLY A 128 27.24 -15.73 -41.00
C GLY A 128 28.27 -14.86 -40.29
N LYS A 129 27.89 -13.69 -39.76
CA LYS A 129 28.77 -12.87 -38.91
C LYS A 129 28.64 -13.26 -37.44
N LYS A 130 29.76 -13.18 -36.70
CA LYS A 130 29.76 -13.29 -35.24
C LYS A 130 29.16 -12.02 -34.63
N TYR A 131 28.39 -12.18 -33.56
CA TYR A 131 27.82 -11.05 -32.85
C TYR A 131 28.91 -10.24 -32.15
N THR A 132 28.87 -8.92 -32.34
CA THR A 132 29.76 -7.96 -31.67
C THR A 132 28.92 -6.88 -31.01
N LEU A 133 29.42 -6.27 -29.92
CA LEU A 133 28.70 -5.19 -29.24
C LEU A 133 28.34 -4.05 -30.19
N LYS A 134 29.24 -3.67 -31.12
CA LYS A 134 28.97 -2.65 -32.13
C LYS A 134 27.79 -2.98 -33.05
N MET A 135 27.62 -4.27 -33.39
CA MET A 135 26.53 -4.76 -34.23
C MET A 135 25.20 -4.84 -33.50
N LEU A 136 25.22 -5.03 -32.17
CA LEU A 136 24.02 -4.95 -31.34
C LEU A 136 23.63 -3.49 -31.12
N HIS A 137 24.57 -2.60 -30.83
CA HIS A 137 24.30 -1.17 -30.70
C HIS A 137 23.80 -0.49 -32.00
N SER A 138 24.07 -1.07 -33.17
CA SER A 138 23.55 -0.55 -34.45
C SER A 138 22.09 -0.93 -34.72
N VAL A 139 21.45 -1.70 -33.83
CA VAL A 139 20.03 -2.03 -33.95
C VAL A 139 19.22 -0.90 -33.34
N ASP A 140 18.45 -0.21 -34.18
CA ASP A 140 17.62 0.93 -33.76
C ASP A 140 16.40 0.49 -32.93
N ASP A 141 15.79 -0.66 -33.25
CA ASP A 141 14.60 -1.14 -32.57
C ASP A 141 14.57 -2.67 -32.43
N TYR A 142 14.51 -3.13 -31.18
CA TYR A 142 14.44 -4.56 -30.82
C TYR A 142 13.02 -5.10 -30.72
N THR A 143 11.98 -4.25 -30.73
CA THR A 143 10.57 -4.63 -30.54
C THR A 143 9.91 -5.25 -31.78
N HIS A 144 10.49 -4.97 -32.95
CA HIS A 144 10.04 -5.39 -34.28
C HIS A 144 10.87 -6.56 -34.84
N LEU A 145 11.69 -7.21 -34.02
CA LEU A 145 12.47 -8.39 -34.40
C LEU A 145 11.63 -9.65 -34.15
N VAL A 146 10.81 -10.04 -35.11
CA VAL A 146 9.85 -11.17 -34.97
C VAL A 146 10.26 -12.39 -35.80
N SER A 147 11.04 -12.21 -36.86
CA SER A 147 11.27 -13.24 -37.88
C SER A 147 12.76 -13.56 -38.04
N GLY A 148 13.31 -14.39 -37.14
CA GLY A 148 14.66 -14.91 -37.34
C GLY A 148 15.10 -15.92 -36.27
N THR A 149 15.81 -16.96 -36.70
CA THR A 149 16.61 -17.78 -35.76
C THR A 149 17.88 -17.00 -35.45
N TRP A 150 18.13 -16.71 -34.18
CA TRP A 150 19.33 -15.97 -33.78
C TRP A 150 20.56 -16.87 -33.87
N THR A 151 20.40 -18.13 -33.47
CA THR A 151 21.50 -19.09 -33.36
C THR A 151 21.06 -20.47 -33.85
N THR A 152 22.03 -21.39 -33.99
CA THR A 152 21.78 -22.79 -34.35
C THR A 152 21.14 -23.61 -33.22
N SER A 153 21.24 -23.15 -31.96
CA SER A 153 20.69 -23.87 -30.80
C SER A 153 19.29 -23.41 -30.44
N LYS A 154 18.39 -24.37 -30.23
CA LYS A 154 16.98 -24.14 -29.90
C LYS A 154 16.82 -23.50 -28.52
N ASP A 155 17.50 -24.02 -27.50
CA ASP A 155 17.40 -23.54 -26.11
C ASP A 155 17.81 -22.06 -25.99
N THR A 156 18.84 -21.66 -26.74
CA THR A 156 19.32 -20.28 -26.69
C THR A 156 18.43 -19.33 -27.48
N ASN A 157 17.74 -19.82 -28.51
CA ASN A 157 16.72 -19.04 -29.21
C ASN A 157 15.48 -18.83 -28.32
N GLU A 158 15.08 -19.83 -27.51
CA GLU A 158 14.00 -19.69 -26.52
C GLU A 158 14.35 -18.63 -25.45
N MET A 159 15.57 -18.68 -24.89
CA MET A 159 16.05 -17.66 -23.94
C MET A 159 16.09 -16.24 -24.53
N ILE A 160 16.48 -16.09 -25.81
CA ILE A 160 16.48 -14.80 -26.50
C ILE A 160 15.04 -14.32 -26.72
N ALA A 161 14.12 -15.22 -27.09
CA ALA A 161 12.71 -14.89 -27.28
C ALA A 161 12.07 -14.39 -25.96
N ASP A 162 12.35 -15.05 -24.84
CA ASP A 162 11.89 -14.62 -23.51
C ASP A 162 12.49 -13.26 -23.12
N LEU A 163 13.78 -13.04 -23.41
CA LEU A 163 14.44 -11.77 -23.13
C LEU A 163 13.83 -10.61 -23.94
N LEU A 164 13.62 -10.81 -25.24
CA LEU A 164 12.98 -9.83 -26.13
C LEU A 164 11.51 -9.58 -25.73
N HIS A 165 10.78 -10.62 -25.35
CA HIS A 165 9.42 -10.49 -24.84
C HIS A 165 9.35 -9.62 -23.58
N ASN A 166 10.22 -9.90 -22.61
CA ASN A 166 10.32 -9.11 -21.38
C ASN A 166 10.71 -7.64 -21.64
N TYR A 167 11.65 -7.42 -22.56
CA TYR A 167 12.04 -6.07 -22.99
C TYR A 167 10.87 -5.33 -23.63
N LYS A 168 10.15 -5.96 -24.56
CA LYS A 168 8.97 -5.39 -25.22
C LYS A 168 7.88 -4.99 -24.23
N ILE A 169 7.63 -5.79 -23.19
CA ILE A 169 6.69 -5.42 -22.13
C ILE A 169 7.17 -4.14 -21.42
N LYS A 170 8.44 -4.08 -21.03
CA LYS A 170 9.01 -2.93 -20.31
C LYS A 170 9.06 -1.66 -21.14
N GLU A 171 9.38 -1.77 -22.42
CA GLU A 171 9.38 -0.62 -23.33
C GLU A 171 7.96 -0.07 -23.51
N ASN A 172 6.96 -0.95 -23.73
CA ASN A 172 5.56 -0.55 -23.80
C ASN A 172 5.08 0.13 -22.50
N ASP A 173 5.48 -0.38 -21.33
CA ASP A 173 5.17 0.24 -20.04
C ASP A 173 5.75 1.66 -19.93
N LEU A 174 7.01 1.86 -20.35
CA LEU A 174 7.69 3.16 -20.35
C LEU A 174 7.03 4.12 -21.35
N GLN A 175 6.77 3.67 -22.58
CA GLN A 175 6.13 4.46 -23.63
C GLN A 175 4.70 4.85 -23.23
N GLY A 176 3.95 3.92 -22.64
CA GLY A 176 2.62 4.17 -22.09
C GLY A 176 2.64 5.16 -20.93
N SER A 177 3.69 5.16 -20.12
CA SER A 177 3.88 6.14 -19.03
C SER A 177 4.21 7.54 -19.58
N LEU A 178 5.15 7.64 -20.53
CA LEU A 178 5.47 8.88 -21.24
C LEU A 178 4.24 9.48 -21.91
N ARG A 179 3.46 8.66 -22.63
CA ARG A 179 2.23 9.10 -23.30
C ARG A 179 1.19 9.62 -22.32
N ARG A 180 1.01 8.96 -21.18
CA ARG A 180 0.07 9.41 -20.12
C ARG A 180 0.51 10.74 -19.53
N GLU A 181 1.78 10.87 -19.14
CA GLU A 181 2.29 12.10 -18.53
C GLU A 181 2.29 13.27 -19.52
N LYS A 182 2.67 13.04 -20.79
CA LYS A 182 2.55 14.03 -21.86
C LYS A 182 1.10 14.46 -22.12
N PHE A 183 0.16 13.52 -22.06
CA PHE A 183 -1.27 13.82 -22.19
C PHE A 183 -1.76 14.67 -21.01
N THR A 184 -1.37 14.32 -19.77
CA THR A 184 -1.70 15.10 -18.58
C THR A 184 -1.18 16.54 -18.67
N ILE A 185 0.04 16.76 -19.17
CA ILE A 185 0.58 18.12 -19.37
C ILE A 185 -0.19 18.87 -20.47
N SER A 186 -0.48 18.22 -21.61
CA SER A 186 -1.07 18.87 -22.79
C SER A 186 -2.56 19.18 -22.65
N VAL A 187 -3.34 18.24 -22.13
CA VAL A 187 -4.81 18.35 -22.00
C VAL A 187 -5.20 18.91 -20.63
N GLY A 188 -4.37 18.69 -19.60
CA GLY A 188 -4.72 18.97 -18.22
C GLY A 188 -5.73 17.96 -17.68
N ASP A 189 -6.36 18.32 -16.56
CA ASP A 189 -7.34 17.46 -15.90
C ASP A 189 -8.75 17.72 -16.40
N GLU A 190 -9.48 16.65 -16.73
CA GLU A 190 -10.92 16.73 -16.97
C GLU A 190 -11.66 16.91 -15.64
N LEU A 191 -12.28 18.08 -15.46
CA LEU A 191 -13.13 18.39 -14.31
C LEU A 191 -14.60 18.43 -14.75
N PRO A 192 -15.56 18.05 -13.87
CA PRO A 192 -16.98 18.19 -14.16
C PRO A 192 -17.37 19.63 -14.53
N ALA A 193 -18.44 19.79 -15.31
CA ALA A 193 -18.93 21.11 -15.71
C ALA A 193 -19.21 22.00 -14.48
N GLY A 194 -18.77 23.26 -14.53
CA GLY A 194 -18.90 24.21 -13.43
C GLY A 194 -17.75 24.22 -12.41
N ILE A 195 -16.84 23.24 -12.42
CA ILE A 195 -15.67 23.22 -11.52
C ILE A 195 -14.43 23.77 -12.24
N ILE A 196 -13.89 24.88 -11.71
CA ILE A 196 -12.68 25.53 -12.26
C ILE A 196 -11.41 24.82 -11.77
N LYS A 197 -11.34 24.53 -10.47
CA LYS A 197 -10.22 23.84 -9.80
C LYS A 197 -10.76 22.88 -8.76
N LEU A 198 -10.11 21.73 -8.61
CA LEU A 198 -10.39 20.74 -7.59
C LEU A 198 -9.11 20.51 -6.78
N ALA A 199 -9.18 20.68 -5.47
CA ALA A 199 -8.06 20.41 -4.57
C ALA A 199 -8.37 19.18 -3.71
N LYS A 200 -7.46 18.21 -3.71
CA LYS A 200 -7.50 17.03 -2.83
C LYS A 200 -6.36 17.11 -1.83
N VAL A 201 -6.65 16.81 -0.56
CA VAL A 201 -5.65 16.74 0.51
C VAL A 201 -5.75 15.36 1.13
N TYR A 202 -4.63 14.64 1.16
CA TYR A 202 -4.52 13.31 1.75
C TYR A 202 -3.97 13.43 3.16
N ILE A 203 -4.75 12.95 4.13
CA ILE A 203 -4.42 13.03 5.55
C ILE A 203 -4.34 11.62 6.09
N ALA A 204 -3.18 11.22 6.60
CA ALA A 204 -3.06 9.97 7.33
C ALA A 204 -3.40 10.17 8.80
N LYS A 205 -4.24 9.28 9.30
CA LYS A 205 -4.61 9.18 10.70
C LYS A 205 -4.11 7.84 11.25
N LYS A 206 -3.16 7.88 12.17
CA LYS A 206 -2.80 6.69 12.96
C LYS A 206 -3.88 6.48 14.03
N ARG A 207 -4.60 5.36 13.95
CA ARG A 207 -5.64 4.99 14.93
C ARG A 207 -5.12 3.90 15.86
N LYS A 208 -5.02 4.20 17.14
CA LYS A 208 -4.73 3.22 18.19
C LYS A 208 -5.98 2.39 18.51
N LEU A 209 -5.80 1.21 19.10
CA LEU A 209 -6.89 0.42 19.67
C LEU A 209 -7.58 1.22 20.79
N LYS A 210 -8.90 1.21 20.81
CA LYS A 210 -9.72 1.87 21.83
C LYS A 210 -10.82 0.95 22.35
N VAL A 211 -11.33 1.26 23.53
CA VAL A 211 -12.56 0.68 24.04
C VAL A 211 -13.68 0.95 23.03
N GLY A 212 -14.46 -0.08 22.71
CA GLY A 212 -15.46 -0.05 21.65
C GLY A 212 -15.00 -0.58 20.29
N ASP A 213 -13.69 -0.72 20.06
CA ASP A 213 -13.19 -1.31 18.81
C ASP A 213 -13.59 -2.79 18.73
N LYS A 214 -13.90 -3.25 17.51
CA LYS A 214 -14.31 -4.64 17.28
C LYS A 214 -13.12 -5.52 16.89
N MET A 215 -12.93 -6.60 17.65
CA MET A 215 -11.90 -7.60 17.44
C MET A 215 -12.53 -8.95 17.08
N ALA A 216 -11.81 -9.78 16.34
CA ALA A 216 -12.26 -11.12 15.98
C ALA A 216 -11.09 -12.09 15.90
N GLY A 217 -11.29 -13.34 16.32
CA GLY A 217 -10.40 -14.43 15.98
C GLY A 217 -10.81 -15.12 14.68
N ARG A 218 -10.00 -16.09 14.25
CA ARG A 218 -10.22 -16.83 13.00
C ARG A 218 -11.41 -17.79 13.05
N HIS A 219 -11.82 -18.19 14.25
CA HIS A 219 -12.90 -19.14 14.50
C HIS A 219 -14.26 -18.48 14.70
N GLY A 220 -14.48 -17.27 14.17
CA GLY A 220 -15.77 -16.58 14.26
C GLY A 220 -16.12 -16.05 15.66
N ASN A 221 -15.20 -16.11 16.62
CA ASN A 221 -15.27 -15.41 17.90
C ASN A 221 -15.08 -13.91 17.65
N LYS A 222 -16.16 -13.15 17.82
CA LYS A 222 -16.18 -11.68 17.63
C LYS A 222 -16.50 -11.04 18.97
N GLY A 223 -15.74 -10.01 19.33
CA GLY A 223 -15.88 -9.28 20.57
C GLY A 223 -15.66 -7.78 20.38
N ILE A 224 -16.08 -7.01 21.37
CA ILE A 224 -15.77 -5.59 21.47
C ILE A 224 -14.76 -5.44 22.60
N VAL A 225 -13.77 -4.57 22.43
CA VAL A 225 -12.83 -4.23 23.51
C VAL A 225 -13.63 -3.52 24.60
N ALA A 226 -13.89 -4.21 25.71
CA ALA A 226 -14.67 -3.67 26.82
C ALA A 226 -13.85 -2.75 27.73
N ARG A 227 -12.60 -3.14 28.02
CA ARG A 227 -11.69 -2.38 28.89
C ARG A 227 -10.25 -2.62 28.46
N ILE A 228 -9.43 -1.58 28.58
CA ILE A 228 -7.97 -1.68 28.45
C ILE A 228 -7.43 -1.41 29.86
N VAL A 229 -6.80 -2.43 30.44
CA VAL A 229 -6.21 -2.37 31.78
C VAL A 229 -4.69 -2.24 31.68
N ARG A 230 -4.05 -1.92 32.79
CA ARG A 230 -2.58 -1.87 32.85
C ARG A 230 -2.03 -3.30 33.00
N GLN A 231 -0.76 -3.48 32.70
CA GLN A 231 -0.12 -4.80 32.68
C GLN A 231 -0.10 -5.43 34.08
N GLU A 232 0.04 -4.63 35.13
CA GLU A 232 0.02 -5.07 36.53
C GLU A 232 -1.35 -5.59 36.98
N ASP A 233 -2.44 -5.15 36.34
CA ASP A 233 -3.80 -5.57 36.69
C ASP A 233 -4.21 -6.85 35.94
N MET A 234 -3.37 -7.38 35.05
CA MET A 234 -3.65 -8.58 34.25
C MET A 234 -3.23 -9.86 35.00
N PRO A 235 -3.98 -10.96 34.83
CA PRO A 235 -3.53 -12.27 35.28
C PRO A 235 -2.15 -12.64 34.71
N PHE A 236 -1.31 -13.26 35.52
CA PHE A 236 0.04 -13.67 35.11
C PHE A 236 0.31 -15.15 35.42
N LEU A 237 1.25 -15.71 34.66
CA LEU A 237 1.73 -17.09 34.77
C LEU A 237 2.71 -17.25 35.95
N GLU A 238 3.03 -18.49 36.33
CA GLU A 238 4.04 -18.79 37.36
C GLU A 238 5.42 -18.19 37.05
N ASP A 239 5.74 -17.98 35.77
CA ASP A 239 6.98 -17.34 35.31
C ASP A 239 6.95 -15.80 35.40
N GLY A 240 5.84 -15.21 35.84
CA GLY A 240 5.62 -13.76 35.92
C GLY A 240 5.14 -13.12 34.62
N THR A 241 4.95 -13.88 33.54
CA THR A 241 4.47 -13.35 32.27
C THR A 241 2.99 -13.01 32.36
N PRO A 242 2.57 -11.75 32.14
CA PRO A 242 1.16 -11.38 32.13
C PRO A 242 0.50 -11.78 30.82
N VAL A 243 -0.81 -12.05 30.89
CA VAL A 243 -1.64 -12.33 29.73
C VAL A 243 -1.99 -11.02 29.00
N ASP A 244 -2.06 -11.04 27.66
CA ASP A 244 -2.42 -9.86 26.87
C ASP A 244 -3.93 -9.68 26.70
N ILE A 245 -4.69 -10.78 26.55
CA ILE A 245 -6.13 -10.77 26.26
C ILE A 245 -6.82 -11.84 27.08
N VAL A 246 -7.86 -11.46 27.82
CA VAL A 246 -8.76 -12.39 28.52
C VAL A 246 -10.03 -12.57 27.70
N LEU A 247 -10.34 -13.81 27.34
CA LEU A 247 -11.55 -14.17 26.60
C LEU A 247 -12.51 -14.93 27.52
N ASN A 248 -13.81 -14.64 27.39
CA ASN A 248 -14.83 -15.35 28.14
C ASN A 248 -15.05 -16.77 27.56
N PRO A 249 -14.90 -17.84 28.36
CA PRO A 249 -15.07 -19.21 27.88
C PRO A 249 -16.51 -19.55 27.47
N LEU A 250 -17.52 -18.90 28.07
CA LEU A 250 -18.94 -19.26 27.90
C LEU A 250 -19.53 -18.82 26.55
N GLY A 251 -19.21 -17.60 26.13
CA GLY A 251 -19.90 -16.93 25.02
C GLY A 251 -19.48 -17.37 23.62
N GLY A 252 -18.36 -18.11 23.51
CA GLY A 252 -17.74 -18.41 22.22
C GLY A 252 -17.37 -19.87 21.97
N VAL A 253 -17.16 -20.68 23.02
CA VAL A 253 -16.65 -22.05 22.85
C VAL A 253 -17.77 -23.09 22.90
N PRO A 254 -18.50 -23.30 24.01
CA PRO A 254 -19.47 -24.40 24.11
C PRO A 254 -20.76 -24.11 23.35
N SER A 255 -21.24 -22.86 23.39
CA SER A 255 -22.51 -22.46 22.73
C SER A 255 -22.40 -22.41 21.21
N ARG A 256 -21.24 -22.05 20.67
CA ARG A 256 -21.01 -21.94 19.21
C ARG A 256 -20.31 -23.16 18.61
N MET A 257 -19.92 -24.13 19.44
CA MET A 257 -19.18 -25.33 19.05
C MET A 257 -17.86 -25.05 18.31
N ASN A 258 -17.22 -23.90 18.58
CA ASN A 258 -15.99 -23.48 17.93
C ASN A 258 -14.75 -23.96 18.71
N ILE A 259 -14.59 -25.27 18.87
CA ILE A 259 -13.52 -25.88 19.68
C ILE A 259 -12.12 -25.60 19.08
N GLY A 260 -12.03 -25.39 17.76
CA GLY A 260 -10.78 -25.11 17.05
C GLY A 260 -9.96 -23.96 17.65
N GLN A 261 -10.61 -22.96 18.28
CA GLN A 261 -9.91 -21.86 18.92
C GLN A 261 -9.04 -22.30 20.11
N ILE A 262 -9.44 -23.36 20.83
CA ILE A 262 -8.66 -23.93 21.93
C ILE A 262 -7.43 -24.65 21.35
N TYR A 263 -7.61 -25.47 20.32
CA TYR A 263 -6.50 -26.16 19.67
C TYR A 263 -5.49 -25.19 19.05
N GLU A 264 -5.97 -24.10 18.42
CA GLU A 264 -5.12 -23.00 17.96
C GLU A 264 -4.32 -22.40 19.11
N THR A 265 -4.96 -22.13 20.25
CA THR A 265 -4.34 -21.50 21.42
C THR A 265 -3.21 -22.37 22.00
N VAL A 266 -3.45 -23.67 22.14
CA VAL A 266 -2.47 -24.64 22.68
C VAL A 266 -1.30 -24.85 21.71
N LEU A 267 -1.58 -25.09 20.43
CA LEU A 267 -0.55 -25.30 19.42
C LEU A 267 0.28 -24.02 19.18
N GLY A 268 -0.37 -22.86 19.23
CA GLY A 268 0.31 -21.56 19.15
C GLY A 268 1.29 -21.34 20.30
N TRP A 269 0.93 -21.78 21.51
CA TRP A 269 1.83 -21.70 22.66
C TRP A 269 3.06 -22.62 22.51
N ALA A 270 2.85 -23.86 22.06
CA ALA A 270 3.94 -24.78 21.74
C ALA A 270 4.87 -24.19 20.66
N GLY A 271 4.29 -23.60 19.61
CA GLY A 271 5.03 -22.97 18.52
C GLY A 271 5.88 -21.79 18.97
N GLN A 272 5.36 -20.97 19.89
CA GLN A 272 6.10 -19.84 20.46
C GLN A 272 7.31 -20.32 21.28
N LYS A 273 7.15 -21.36 22.11
CA LYS A 273 8.25 -21.91 22.93
C LYS A 273 9.31 -22.64 22.09
N LEU A 274 8.89 -23.38 21.05
CA LEU A 274 9.79 -24.12 20.16
C LEU A 274 10.38 -23.26 19.03
N GLY A 275 9.89 -22.03 18.82
CA GLY A 275 10.28 -21.18 17.69
C GLY A 275 9.86 -21.74 16.32
N LYS A 276 8.82 -22.57 16.27
CA LYS A 276 8.33 -23.25 15.06
C LYS A 276 7.01 -22.63 14.59
N THR A 277 6.84 -22.53 13.27
CA THR A 277 5.56 -22.15 12.65
C THR A 277 4.83 -23.40 12.18
N PHE A 278 3.55 -23.51 12.50
CA PHE A 278 2.72 -24.65 12.11
C PHE A 278 1.78 -24.29 10.96
N ALA A 279 1.59 -25.24 10.04
CA ALA A 279 0.58 -25.18 8.99
C ALA A 279 -0.35 -26.40 9.14
N THR A 280 -1.63 -26.16 9.39
CA THR A 280 -2.66 -27.20 9.50
C THR A 280 -3.64 -27.06 8.33
N PRO A 281 -3.65 -28.01 7.38
CA PRO A 281 -4.65 -28.07 6.31
C PRO A 281 -6.10 -28.09 6.84
N ILE A 282 -7.05 -27.64 6.02
CA ILE A 282 -8.45 -27.41 6.43
C ILE A 282 -9.20 -28.73 6.77
N PHE A 283 -8.79 -29.86 6.18
CA PHE A 283 -9.45 -31.16 6.35
C PHE A 283 -8.49 -32.30 6.76
N ASP A 284 -7.19 -32.02 6.84
CA ASP A 284 -6.14 -32.95 7.27
C ASP A 284 -5.25 -32.24 8.29
N GLY A 285 -5.89 -31.85 9.40
CA GLY A 285 -5.27 -31.04 10.44
C GLY A 285 -4.44 -31.87 11.43
N ALA A 286 -3.75 -31.17 12.33
CA ALA A 286 -3.01 -31.83 13.41
C ALA A 286 -3.95 -32.64 14.31
N THR A 287 -3.59 -33.90 14.57
CA THR A 287 -4.32 -34.74 15.52
C THR A 287 -4.01 -34.34 16.96
N LEU A 288 -4.86 -34.73 17.91
CA LEU A 288 -4.65 -34.47 19.34
C LEU A 288 -3.31 -35.04 19.83
N ASP A 289 -2.95 -36.23 19.38
CA ASP A 289 -1.69 -36.88 19.77
C ASP A 289 -0.47 -36.10 19.26
N GLN A 290 -0.55 -35.55 18.05
CA GLN A 290 0.50 -34.69 17.51
C GLN A 290 0.61 -33.38 18.29
N ILE A 291 -0.52 -32.75 18.64
CA ILE A 291 -0.51 -31.53 19.46
C ILE A 291 0.10 -31.84 20.83
N ASN A 292 -0.27 -32.95 21.46
CA ASN A 292 0.27 -33.36 22.75
C ASN A 292 1.78 -33.66 22.69
N ALA A 293 2.26 -34.26 21.60
CA ALA A 293 3.70 -34.47 21.40
C ALA A 293 4.46 -33.13 21.34
N TYR A 294 3.92 -32.12 20.65
CA TYR A 294 4.52 -30.79 20.60
C TYR A 294 4.41 -30.03 21.92
N THR A 295 3.33 -30.20 22.69
CA THR A 295 3.24 -29.59 24.03
C THR A 295 4.25 -30.21 24.99
N ASP A 296 4.44 -31.52 24.93
CA ASP A 296 5.42 -32.23 25.74
C ASP A 296 6.86 -31.84 25.34
N GLU A 297 7.15 -31.72 24.04
CA GLU A 297 8.44 -31.21 23.53
C GLU A 297 8.71 -29.77 24.00
N ALA A 298 7.68 -28.93 24.05
CA ALA A 298 7.75 -27.54 24.49
C ALA A 298 7.81 -27.36 26.02
N GLY A 299 7.61 -28.42 26.80
CA GLY A 299 7.55 -28.36 28.26
C GLY A 299 6.34 -27.59 28.80
N ILE A 300 5.24 -27.51 28.05
CA ILE A 300 3.99 -26.86 28.46
C ILE A 300 2.94 -27.89 28.88
N PRO A 301 2.03 -27.56 29.81
CA PRO A 301 1.02 -28.51 30.26
C PRO A 301 0.11 -28.94 29.11
N ARG A 302 -0.25 -30.22 29.09
CA ARG A 302 -1.22 -30.77 28.14
C ARG A 302 -2.53 -30.00 28.23
N PHE A 303 -3.16 -29.76 27.08
CA PHE A 303 -4.35 -28.90 26.92
C PHE A 303 -4.15 -27.41 27.29
N GLY A 304 -2.92 -26.98 27.60
CA GLY A 304 -2.62 -25.60 27.99
C GLY A 304 -3.24 -25.17 29.32
N HIS A 305 -3.63 -26.12 30.17
CA HIS A 305 -4.19 -25.82 31.48
C HIS A 305 -3.09 -25.47 32.48
N THR A 306 -3.10 -24.24 32.99
CA THR A 306 -2.12 -23.77 33.97
C THR A 306 -2.79 -22.89 35.01
N TYR A 307 -2.18 -22.79 36.18
CA TYR A 307 -2.64 -21.86 37.21
C TYR A 307 -2.17 -20.44 36.86
N LEU A 308 -3.08 -19.49 37.04
CA LEU A 308 -2.79 -18.07 36.92
C LEU A 308 -2.85 -17.44 38.32
N TYR A 309 -2.21 -16.29 38.45
CA TYR A 309 -2.27 -15.44 39.64
C TYR A 309 -2.98 -14.14 39.27
N ASP A 310 -3.78 -13.61 40.19
CA ASP A 310 -4.44 -12.32 40.04
C ASP A 310 -3.40 -11.20 40.14
N GLY A 311 -3.34 -10.31 39.15
CA GLY A 311 -2.45 -9.14 39.19
C GLY A 311 -2.79 -8.14 40.29
N GLY A 312 -4.05 -8.08 40.72
CA GLY A 312 -4.49 -7.16 41.77
C GLY A 312 -4.13 -7.61 43.18
N THR A 313 -4.38 -8.88 43.51
CA THR A 313 -4.14 -9.41 44.87
C THR A 313 -2.85 -10.22 45.00
N GLY A 314 -2.35 -10.78 43.89
CA GLY A 314 -1.24 -11.74 43.90
C GLY A 314 -1.67 -13.16 44.25
N ASP A 315 -2.94 -13.40 44.55
CA ASP A 315 -3.45 -14.72 44.91
C ASP A 315 -3.59 -15.61 43.67
N ARG A 316 -3.40 -16.92 43.86
CA ARG A 316 -3.61 -17.92 42.82
C ARG A 316 -5.11 -18.15 42.59
N PHE A 317 -5.54 -18.23 41.34
CA PHE A 317 -6.92 -18.65 41.02
C PHE A 317 -7.19 -20.09 41.48
N ASP A 318 -8.43 -20.34 41.91
CA ASP A 318 -8.85 -21.65 42.43
C ASP A 318 -8.80 -22.76 41.37
N GLN A 319 -9.11 -22.41 40.11
CA GLN A 319 -9.17 -23.35 38.99
C GLN A 319 -8.13 -23.00 37.92
N PRO A 320 -7.50 -24.02 37.29
CA PRO A 320 -6.60 -23.78 36.18
C PRO A 320 -7.36 -23.24 34.97
N ALA A 321 -6.74 -22.30 34.26
CA ALA A 321 -7.28 -21.71 33.04
C ALA A 321 -6.53 -22.23 31.81
N THR A 322 -7.18 -22.24 30.65
CA THR A 322 -6.49 -22.48 29.39
C THR A 322 -5.75 -21.21 28.96
N VAL A 323 -4.43 -21.31 28.85
CA VAL A 323 -3.56 -20.23 28.36
C VAL A 323 -2.92 -20.67 27.05
N GLY A 324 -2.62 -19.70 26.20
CA GLY A 324 -1.81 -19.90 25.01
C GLY A 324 -1.91 -18.73 24.04
N VAL A 325 -1.58 -18.99 22.78
CA VAL A 325 -1.43 -17.95 21.77
C VAL A 325 -2.46 -18.13 20.66
N ILE A 326 -3.35 -17.15 20.53
CA ILE A 326 -4.40 -17.14 19.50
C ILE A 326 -4.21 -15.97 18.53
N TYR A 327 -4.51 -16.18 17.25
CA TYR A 327 -4.42 -15.13 16.25
C TYR A 327 -5.66 -14.23 16.24
N MET A 328 -5.49 -12.96 16.60
CA MET A 328 -6.55 -11.96 16.69
C MET A 328 -6.43 -10.88 15.60
N LEU A 329 -7.58 -10.51 15.03
CA LEU A 329 -7.74 -9.53 13.98
C LEU A 329 -8.54 -8.32 14.49
N LYS A 330 -8.15 -7.12 14.05
CA LYS A 330 -8.96 -5.91 14.21
C LYS A 330 -9.88 -5.72 13.01
N LEU A 331 -11.17 -5.60 13.24
CA LEU A 331 -12.15 -5.39 12.17
C LEU A 331 -12.24 -3.91 11.78
N GLY A 332 -12.65 -3.64 10.53
CA GLY A 332 -12.87 -2.27 10.02
C GLY A 332 -14.07 -1.53 10.63
N HIS A 333 -14.74 -2.12 11.62
CA HIS A 333 -15.85 -1.51 12.35
C HIS A 333 -15.25 -0.69 13.50
N MET A 334 -15.16 0.62 13.31
CA MET A 334 -14.49 1.59 14.19
C MET A 334 -15.35 2.82 14.40
#